data_AF-A0A5F9ZGZ9-F1
#
_entry.id   AF-A0A5F9ZGZ9-F1
#
_cell.length_a   1.000
_cell.length_b   1.000
_cell.length_c   1.000
_cell.angle_alpha   90.00
_cell.angle_beta   90.00
_cell.angle_gamma   90.00
#
_symmetry.space_group_name_H-M   'P 1'
#
loop_
_entity.id
_entity.type
_entity.pdbx_description
1 polymer ?
#
loop_
_entity_poly.entity_id
_entity_poly.type
_entity_poly.pdbx_seq_one_letter_code
_entity_poly.pdbx_strand_id
1 'polypeptide(L)'
;GDHRVELYKVLSSLGYHVVTFDYRGWGDSVGTPSERGMTYDALHVFDWIKARSGDNPVYIWGHSLGTGVATNLVRRLCERETPPDALILESPFTNIREEAKSHPFSVIYRYFPGFDWFFLDPITSSGIKFANDEKPQQGPGSSPDPSMWSELV
;
A
#
# COMPACT_ATOMS: atom_id res chain seq x y z
N GLY A 1 -15.42 -8.84 -4.57
CA GLY A 1 -15.02 -9.61 -3.37
C GLY A 1 -13.92 -10.59 -3.68
N ASP A 2 -14.00 -11.24 -4.85
CA ASP A 2 -13.25 -12.47 -5.14
C ASP A 2 -11.74 -12.30 -5.25
N HIS A 3 -11.28 -11.17 -5.81
CA HIS A 3 -9.85 -10.96 -6.06
C HIS A 3 -8.98 -10.91 -4.79
N ARG A 4 -9.45 -10.28 -3.70
CA ARG A 4 -8.68 -10.21 -2.43
C ARG A 4 -8.63 -11.56 -1.73
N VAL A 5 -9.75 -12.28 -1.74
CA VAL A 5 -9.85 -13.62 -1.14
C VAL A 5 -8.95 -14.59 -1.89
N GLU A 6 -8.89 -14.49 -3.21
CA GLU A 6 -7.97 -15.29 -4.03
C GLU A 6 -6.51 -14.96 -3.72
N LEU A 7 -6.14 -13.67 -3.63
CA LEU A 7 -4.80 -13.25 -3.22
C LEU A 7 -4.41 -13.86 -1.87
N TYR A 8 -5.30 -13.80 -0.87
CA TYR A 8 -5.02 -14.38 0.45
C TYR A 8 -4.83 -15.89 0.39
N LYS A 9 -5.65 -16.59 -0.40
CA LYS A 9 -5.50 -18.03 -0.62
C LYS A 9 -4.17 -18.37 -1.28
N VAL A 10 -3.74 -17.60 -2.28
CA VAL A 10 -2.44 -17.78 -2.93
C VAL A 10 -1.31 -17.59 -1.92
N LEU A 11 -1.31 -16.48 -1.17
CA LEU A 11 -0.29 -16.22 -0.14
C LEU A 11 -0.26 -17.32 0.92
N SER A 12 -1.42 -17.76 1.41
CA SER A 12 -1.49 -18.87 2.35
C SER A 12 -1.00 -20.19 1.76
N SER A 13 -1.29 -20.47 0.49
CA SER A 13 -0.77 -21.67 -0.18
C SER A 13 0.75 -21.67 -0.35
N LEU A 14 1.37 -20.47 -0.38
CA LEU A 14 2.81 -20.27 -0.40
C LEU A 14 3.45 -20.32 1.00
N GLY A 15 2.67 -20.59 2.05
CA GLY A 15 3.14 -20.72 3.43
C GLY A 15 3.11 -19.43 4.25
N TYR A 16 2.50 -18.35 3.74
CA TYR A 16 2.37 -17.10 4.49
C TYR A 16 1.15 -17.11 5.42
N HIS A 17 1.32 -16.59 6.63
CA HIS A 17 0.20 -16.21 7.49
C HIS A 17 -0.33 -14.84 7.07
N VAL A 18 -1.55 -14.82 6.53
CA VAL A 18 -2.20 -13.58 6.09
C VAL A 18 -3.14 -13.10 7.19
N VAL A 19 -2.94 -11.87 7.65
CA VAL A 19 -3.82 -11.20 8.63
C VAL A 19 -4.44 -9.97 7.98
N THR A 20 -5.76 -9.88 8.03
CA THR A 20 -6.54 -8.73 7.57
C THR A 20 -7.54 -8.35 8.64
N PHE A 21 -7.82 -7.06 8.79
CA PHE A 21 -8.71 -6.56 9.84
C PHE A 21 -9.49 -5.35 9.35
N ASP A 22 -10.65 -5.13 9.95
CA ASP A 22 -11.46 -3.95 9.72
C ASP A 22 -11.03 -2.82 10.68
N TYR A 23 -10.70 -1.67 10.12
CA TYR A 23 -10.45 -0.46 10.90
C TYR A 23 -11.72 -0.01 11.64
N ARG A 24 -11.56 0.75 12.73
CA ARG A 24 -12.70 1.34 13.45
C ARG A 24 -13.65 2.08 12.50
N GLY A 25 -14.95 1.76 12.56
CA GLY A 25 -15.96 2.36 11.69
C GLY A 25 -16.12 1.71 10.31
N TRP A 26 -15.43 0.59 10.05
CA TRP A 26 -15.64 -0.27 8.87
C TRP A 26 -16.04 -1.68 9.28
N GLY A 27 -16.76 -2.37 8.38
CA GLY A 27 -17.20 -3.75 8.61
C GLY A 27 -17.97 -3.88 9.92
N ASP A 28 -17.52 -4.81 10.76
CA ASP A 28 -18.09 -5.06 12.09
C ASP A 28 -17.39 -4.26 13.21
N SER A 29 -16.34 -3.49 12.88
CA SER A 29 -15.56 -2.70 13.85
C SER A 29 -16.30 -1.41 14.25
N VAL A 30 -16.58 -1.27 15.54
CA VAL A 30 -17.23 -0.08 16.12
C VAL A 30 -16.33 1.16 16.15
N GLY A 31 -16.94 2.34 16.22
CA GLY A 31 -16.25 3.63 16.35
C GLY A 31 -16.35 4.50 15.09
N THR A 32 -15.68 5.65 15.12
CA THR A 32 -15.71 6.61 14.01
C THR A 32 -14.38 6.56 13.25
N PRO A 33 -14.41 6.48 11.91
CA PRO A 33 -13.22 6.51 11.09
C PRO A 33 -12.47 7.83 11.28
N SER A 34 -11.17 7.74 11.58
CA SER A 34 -10.28 8.90 11.60
C SER A 34 -8.86 8.45 11.31
N GLU A 35 -8.08 9.35 10.72
CA GLU A 35 -6.69 9.09 10.35
C GLU A 35 -5.83 8.57 11.52
N ARG A 36 -5.89 9.29 12.64
CA ARG A 36 -5.21 8.91 13.89
C ARG A 36 -5.75 7.58 14.44
N GLY A 37 -7.06 7.38 14.35
CA GLY A 37 -7.70 6.15 14.81
C GLY A 37 -7.25 4.93 14.00
N MET A 38 -7.25 5.03 12.67
CA MET A 38 -6.82 3.95 11.79
C MET A 38 -5.33 3.63 11.97
N THR A 39 -4.49 4.66 12.12
CA THR A 39 -3.07 4.48 12.41
C THR A 39 -2.86 3.77 13.74
N TYR A 40 -3.67 4.11 14.76
CA TYR A 40 -3.62 3.45 16.06
C TYR A 40 -4.09 1.99 16.00
N ASP A 41 -5.14 1.71 15.24
CA ASP A 41 -5.63 0.33 15.02
C ASP A 41 -4.55 -0.51 14.32
N ALA A 42 -3.94 0.04 13.27
CA ALA A 42 -2.84 -0.57 12.53
C ALA A 42 -1.61 -0.87 13.41
N LEU A 43 -1.23 0.07 14.29
CA LEU A 43 -0.15 -0.14 15.26
C LEU A 43 -0.49 -1.27 16.25
N HIS A 44 -1.72 -1.31 16.76
CA HIS A 44 -2.15 -2.37 17.68
C HIS A 44 -2.10 -3.75 17.04
N VAL A 45 -2.58 -3.86 15.80
CA VAL A 45 -2.52 -5.12 15.07
C VAL A 45 -1.07 -5.51 14.78
N PHE A 46 -0.22 -4.58 14.38
CA PHE A 46 1.20 -4.85 14.17
C PHE A 46 1.88 -5.37 15.43
N ASP A 47 1.69 -4.70 16.57
CA ASP A 47 2.25 -5.13 17.86
C ASP A 47 1.73 -6.53 18.25
N TRP A 48 0.44 -6.81 18.03
CA TRP A 48 -0.16 -8.11 18.27
C TRP A 48 0.43 -9.22 17.38
N ILE A 49 0.67 -8.93 16.10
CA ILE A 49 1.29 -9.85 15.14
C ILE A 49 2.74 -10.08 15.54
N LYS A 50 3.54 -9.03 15.72
CA LYS A 50 4.98 -9.15 15.99
C LYS A 50 5.27 -9.95 17.25
N ALA A 51 4.43 -9.83 18.29
CA ALA A 51 4.52 -10.64 19.50
C ALA A 51 4.29 -12.16 19.28
N ARG A 52 3.67 -12.54 18.16
CA ARG A 52 3.34 -13.94 17.77
C ARG A 52 4.16 -14.45 16.60
N SER A 53 4.84 -13.56 15.86
CA SER A 53 5.66 -13.92 14.71
C SER A 53 6.95 -14.64 15.10
N GLY A 54 7.44 -14.49 16.33
CA GLY A 54 8.79 -14.91 16.70
C GLY A 54 9.82 -14.21 15.81
N ASP A 55 10.74 -14.99 15.22
CA ASP A 55 11.77 -14.49 14.30
C ASP A 55 11.28 -14.39 12.84
N ASN A 56 10.01 -14.73 12.57
CA ASN A 56 9.49 -14.63 11.20
C ASN A 56 9.36 -13.16 10.77
N PRO A 57 9.64 -12.87 9.49
CA PRO A 57 9.49 -11.53 8.95
C PRO A 57 8.02 -11.11 8.91
N VAL A 58 7.77 -9.82 9.16
CA VAL A 58 6.45 -9.20 9.10
C VAL A 58 6.43 -8.17 7.99
N TYR A 59 5.60 -8.45 6.98
CA TYR A 59 5.40 -7.59 5.83
C TYR A 59 4.10 -6.80 5.98
N ILE A 60 4.14 -5.50 5.69
CA ILE A 60 2.95 -4.66 5.64
C ILE A 60 2.54 -4.49 4.18
N TRP A 61 1.30 -4.82 3.85
CA TRP A 61 0.73 -4.66 2.52
C TRP A 61 -0.38 -3.61 2.53
N GLY A 62 -0.19 -2.50 1.81
CA GLY A 62 -1.21 -1.50 1.57
C GLY A 62 -1.75 -1.61 0.14
N HIS A 63 -3.07 -1.62 -0.03
CA HIS A 63 -3.72 -1.58 -1.34
C HIS A 63 -4.64 -0.37 -1.43
N SER A 64 -4.53 0.40 -2.52
CA SER A 64 -5.39 1.56 -2.80
C SER A 64 -5.33 2.55 -1.62
N LEU A 65 -6.44 2.85 -0.94
CA LEU A 65 -6.47 3.77 0.20
C LEU A 65 -5.59 3.26 1.35
N GLY A 66 -5.46 1.93 1.49
CA GLY A 66 -4.60 1.30 2.47
C GLY A 66 -3.11 1.62 2.28
N THR A 67 -2.67 2.08 1.11
CA THR A 67 -1.27 2.50 0.90
C THR A 67 -0.88 3.71 1.74
N GLY A 68 -1.79 4.67 1.93
CA GLY A 68 -1.56 5.80 2.83
C GLY A 68 -1.46 5.35 4.28
N VAL A 69 -2.34 4.44 4.70
CA VAL A 69 -2.36 3.91 6.07
C VAL A 69 -1.11 3.09 6.35
N ALA A 70 -0.72 2.24 5.42
CA ALA A 70 0.48 1.43 5.50
C ALA A 70 1.74 2.31 5.57
N THR A 71 1.84 3.34 4.73
CA THR A 71 2.96 4.29 4.76
C THR A 71 3.04 5.02 6.10
N ASN A 72 1.92 5.53 6.62
CA ASN A 72 1.90 6.21 7.91
C ASN A 72 2.24 5.26 9.07
N LEU A 73 1.74 4.02 9.03
CA LEU A 73 2.11 2.97 9.99
C LEU A 73 3.63 2.75 9.99
N VAL A 74 4.23 2.53 8.83
CA VAL A 74 5.67 2.28 8.72
C VAL A 74 6.48 3.47 9.22
N ARG A 75 6.07 4.70 8.89
CA ARG A 75 6.69 5.91 9.44
C ARG A 75 6.69 5.88 10.98
N ARG A 76 5.54 5.59 11.61
CA ARG A 76 5.42 5.51 13.09
C ARG A 76 6.26 4.38 13.68
N LEU A 77 6.38 3.26 12.98
CA LEU A 77 7.22 2.14 13.40
C LEU A 77 8.71 2.47 13.31
N CYS A 78 9.14 3.20 12.28
CA CYS A 78 10.49 3.74 12.19
C CYS A 78 10.78 4.76 13.30
N GLU A 79 9.83 5.65 13.62
CA GLU A 79 9.92 6.57 14.77
C GLU A 79 10.05 5.82 16.12
N ARG A 80 9.53 4.59 16.20
CA ARG A 80 9.63 3.69 17.36
C ARG A 80 10.88 2.79 17.35
N GLU A 81 11.75 2.92 16.35
CA GLU A 81 12.92 2.03 16.13
C GLU A 81 12.55 0.55 15.98
N THR A 82 11.32 0.26 15.52
CA THR A 82 10.82 -1.10 15.29
C THR A 82 10.26 -1.23 13.86
N PRO A 83 11.07 -1.01 12.81
CA PRO A 83 10.58 -1.06 11.44
C PRO A 83 10.08 -2.47 11.07
N PRO A 84 9.10 -2.58 10.16
CA PRO A 84 8.73 -3.87 9.56
C PRO A 84 9.85 -4.39 8.65
N ASP A 85 9.76 -5.65 8.26
CA ASP A 85 10.72 -6.27 7.35
C ASP A 85 10.54 -5.79 5.90
N ALA A 86 9.30 -5.49 5.48
CA ALA A 86 9.05 -4.76 4.23
C ALA A 86 7.69 -4.04 4.22
N LEU A 87 7.57 -3.09 3.30
CA LEU A 87 6.33 -2.41 2.92
C LEU A 87 6.04 -2.68 1.43
N ILE A 88 4.87 -3.26 1.15
CA ILE A 88 4.35 -3.51 -0.19
C ILE A 88 3.22 -2.52 -0.45
N LEU A 89 3.33 -1.73 -1.51
CA LEU A 89 2.30 -0.79 -1.94
C LEU A 89 1.73 -1.26 -3.28
N GLU A 90 0.50 -1.75 -3.25
CA GLU A 90 -0.23 -2.21 -4.41
C GLU A 90 -1.15 -1.11 -4.92
N SER A 91 -1.01 -0.78 -6.21
CA SER A 91 -1.74 0.30 -6.88
C SER A 91 -1.77 1.60 -6.06
N PRO A 92 -0.59 2.16 -5.70
CA PRO A 92 -0.51 3.40 -4.95
C PRO A 92 -1.10 4.55 -5.78
N PHE A 93 -1.86 5.42 -5.12
CA PHE A 93 -2.61 6.50 -5.76
C PHE A 93 -1.69 7.62 -6.25
N THR A 94 -1.30 7.60 -7.53
CA THR A 94 -0.65 8.73 -8.22
C THR A 94 -1.63 9.69 -8.90
N ASN A 95 -2.94 9.38 -8.95
CA ASN A 95 -3.92 10.14 -9.75
C ASN A 95 -5.08 10.80 -8.97
N ILE A 96 -4.84 11.18 -7.71
CA ILE A 96 -5.82 11.87 -6.84
C ILE A 96 -6.36 13.20 -7.42
N ARG A 97 -5.59 13.86 -8.29
CA ARG A 97 -5.97 15.19 -8.82
C ARG A 97 -7.02 15.14 -9.94
N GLU A 98 -7.06 14.07 -10.74
CA GLU A 98 -8.00 13.95 -11.86
C GLU A 98 -9.33 13.28 -11.45
N GLU A 99 -9.29 12.34 -10.50
CA GLU A 99 -10.45 11.46 -10.20
C GLU A 99 -11.45 12.04 -9.18
N ALA A 100 -11.05 13.12 -8.48
CA ALA A 100 -11.83 13.75 -7.41
C ALA A 100 -13.15 14.41 -7.88
N LYS A 101 -13.36 14.61 -9.18
CA LYS A 101 -14.49 15.42 -9.69
C LYS A 101 -15.73 14.64 -10.13
N SER A 102 -15.69 13.31 -10.26
CA SER A 102 -16.86 12.59 -10.83
C SER A 102 -17.05 11.13 -10.42
N HIS A 103 -16.14 10.52 -9.66
CA HIS A 103 -16.27 9.10 -9.33
C HIS A 103 -17.07 8.83 -8.03
N PRO A 104 -17.78 7.69 -7.94
CA PRO A 104 -18.44 7.22 -6.70
C PRO A 104 -17.49 7.15 -5.48
N PHE A 105 -16.18 7.09 -5.74
CA PHE A 105 -15.12 7.16 -4.73
C PHE A 105 -15.12 8.47 -3.93
N SER A 106 -15.63 9.58 -4.48
CA SER A 106 -15.82 10.86 -3.77
C SER A 106 -16.62 10.75 -2.47
N VAL A 107 -17.57 9.80 -2.40
CA VAL A 107 -18.38 9.55 -1.20
C VAL A 107 -17.51 8.99 -0.07
N ILE A 108 -16.60 8.06 -0.38
CA ILE A 108 -15.66 7.48 0.58
C ILE A 108 -14.71 8.57 1.11
N TYR A 109 -14.25 9.48 0.23
CA TYR A 109 -13.41 10.61 0.61
C TYR A 109 -14.12 11.65 1.48
N ARG A 110 -15.43 11.86 1.28
CA ARG A 110 -16.24 12.79 2.06
C ARG A 110 -16.41 12.35 3.52
N TYR A 111 -16.25 11.06 3.81
CA TYR A 111 -16.23 10.50 5.17
C TYR A 111 -14.82 10.43 5.79
N PHE A 112 -13.75 10.82 5.07
CA PHE A 112 -12.37 10.74 5.54
C PHE A 112 -11.79 12.14 5.90
N PRO A 113 -11.94 12.60 7.16
CA PRO A 113 -11.31 13.85 7.60
C PRO A 113 -9.78 13.70 7.71
N GLY A 114 -9.02 14.60 7.08
CA GLY A 114 -7.54 14.60 7.09
C GLY A 114 -6.86 14.06 5.84
N PHE A 115 -7.62 13.80 4.76
CA PHE A 115 -7.14 13.19 3.52
C PHE A 115 -5.95 13.90 2.87
N ASP A 116 -5.98 15.23 2.79
CA ASP A 116 -4.95 16.03 2.12
C ASP A 116 -3.57 15.81 2.75
N TRP A 117 -3.50 15.74 4.08
CA TRP A 117 -2.27 15.45 4.82
C TRP A 117 -1.80 14.01 4.61
N PHE A 118 -2.73 13.05 4.58
CA PHE A 118 -2.39 11.62 4.54
C PHE A 118 -1.78 11.15 3.21
N PHE A 119 -2.11 11.83 2.10
CA PHE A 119 -1.65 11.43 0.77
C PHE A 119 -0.73 12.47 0.10
N LEU A 120 -0.87 13.76 0.39
CA LEU A 120 -0.02 14.77 -0.24
C LEU A 120 1.31 14.95 0.50
N ASP A 121 1.30 14.90 1.84
CA ASP A 121 2.52 15.17 2.60
C ASP A 121 3.54 14.03 2.54
N PRO A 122 3.20 12.72 2.58
CA PRO A 122 4.20 11.67 2.45
C PRO A 122 4.84 11.62 1.06
N ILE A 123 4.09 11.94 0.00
CA ILE A 123 4.60 12.00 -1.38
C ILE A 123 5.50 13.23 -1.59
N THR A 124 5.22 14.34 -0.91
CA THR A 124 5.99 15.60 -1.07
C THR A 124 7.13 15.77 -0.07
N SER A 125 7.03 15.21 1.14
CA SER A 125 8.02 15.36 2.22
C SER A 125 9.01 14.21 2.33
N SER A 126 8.75 13.08 1.67
CA SER A 126 9.66 11.93 1.68
C SER A 126 10.31 11.84 0.30
N GLY A 127 11.64 12.00 0.22
CA GLY A 127 12.44 11.65 -0.95
C GLY A 127 12.49 10.14 -1.19
N ILE A 128 11.35 9.45 -1.09
CA ILE A 128 11.19 8.03 -1.39
C ILE A 128 11.35 7.91 -2.90
N LYS A 129 12.54 7.47 -3.32
CA LYS A 129 12.72 6.97 -4.68
C LYS A 129 11.90 5.69 -4.80
N PHE A 130 10.83 5.74 -5.57
CA PHE A 130 10.12 4.54 -5.96
C PHE A 130 11.02 3.77 -6.92
N ALA A 131 11.17 2.46 -6.72
CA ALA A 131 11.86 1.60 -7.68
C ALA A 131 11.15 1.54 -9.05
N ASN A 132 10.00 2.20 -9.21
CA ASN A 132 9.31 2.39 -10.48
C ASN A 132 9.74 3.65 -11.26
N ASP A 133 10.62 4.49 -10.72
CA ASP A 133 11.09 5.70 -11.41
C ASP A 133 12.33 5.46 -12.30
N GLU A 134 12.82 4.22 -12.39
CA GLU A 134 13.71 3.82 -13.47
C GLU A 134 12.89 3.49 -14.71
N LYS A 135 12.58 4.51 -15.51
CA LYS A 135 12.52 4.28 -16.96
C LYS A 135 13.90 3.74 -17.35
N PRO A 136 14.02 2.58 -18.02
CA PRO A 136 15.26 2.24 -18.70
C PRO A 136 15.62 3.47 -19.53
N GLN A 137 16.80 4.03 -19.28
CA GLN A 137 17.28 5.15 -20.07
C GLN A 137 17.23 4.71 -21.53
N GLN A 138 16.27 5.24 -22.29
CA GLN A 138 16.34 5.21 -23.74
C GLN A 138 17.55 6.04 -24.10
N GLY A 139 18.67 5.36 -24.34
CA GLY A 139 19.82 5.94 -25.03
C GLY A 139 19.36 6.52 -26.38
N PRO A 140 20.01 7.58 -26.87
CA PRO A 140 19.55 8.27 -28.05
C PRO A 140 19.74 7.39 -29.30
N GLY A 141 18.63 7.11 -29.98
CA GLY A 141 18.57 6.87 -31.43
C GLY A 141 19.33 5.68 -31.99
N SER A 142 18.63 4.56 -32.17
CA SER A 142 18.73 3.76 -33.39
C SER A 142 17.47 2.90 -33.56
N SER A 143 16.79 3.04 -34.70
CA SER A 143 15.65 2.20 -35.06
C SER A 143 16.09 0.74 -35.20
N PRO A 144 15.33 -0.26 -34.71
CA PRO A 144 15.73 -1.65 -34.81
C PRO A 144 15.57 -2.19 -36.23
N ASP A 145 16.57 -2.96 -36.66
CA ASP A 145 16.65 -3.69 -37.92
C ASP A 145 15.55 -4.78 -38.02
N PRO A 146 14.70 -4.78 -39.07
CA PRO A 146 13.62 -5.76 -39.24
C PRO A 146 14.08 -7.22 -39.42
N SER A 147 15.37 -7.50 -39.57
CA SER A 147 15.89 -8.85 -39.84
C SER A 147 16.01 -9.77 -38.60
N MET A 148 15.72 -9.27 -37.39
CA MET A 148 15.93 -10.03 -36.15
C MET A 148 14.78 -10.99 -35.75
N TRP A 149 13.70 -11.10 -36.55
CA TRP A 149 12.51 -11.90 -36.20
C TRP A 149 12.39 -13.27 -36.91
N SER A 150 13.47 -13.81 -37.47
CA SER A 150 13.41 -15.09 -38.21
C SER A 150 13.94 -16.34 -37.48
N GLU A 151 14.38 -16.25 -36.23
CA GLU A 151 14.79 -17.45 -35.48
C GLU A 151 14.22 -17.41 -34.07
N LEU A 152 13.02 -17.97 -33.90
CA LEU A 152 12.52 -18.63 -32.68
C LEU A 152 11.14 -19.21 -33.04
N VAL A 153 11.17 -20.39 -33.67
CA VAL A 153 10.04 -21.35 -33.70
C VAL A 153 10.25 -22.33 -32.57
#